data_AF-A0A256ZWE5-F1
#
_entry.id   AF-A0A256ZWE5-F1
#
_cell.length_a   1.000
_cell.length_b   1.000
_cell.length_c   1.000
_cell.angle_alpha   90.00
_cell.angle_beta   90.00
_cell.angle_gamma   90.00
#
_symmetry.space_group_name_H-M   'P 1'
#
loop_
_entity.id
_entity.type
_entity.pdbx_description
1 polymer ?
#
loop_
_entity_poly.entity_id
_entity_poly.type
_entity_poly.pdbx_seq_one_letter_code
_entity_poly.pdbx_strand_id
1 'polypeptide(L)'
;MVGRKAGFPLINNPVLMDSGFQYEMAGIELKDPHKLEFYLGTKVAPRGYLWVFPKGENKANVGIGIIGNSPETAKKYLDDFITKHDRFSRGSVLEVNAGAIPVGGLMKNMVMNGLILVGDAAHQVYPIHGGGIGEAITAGNMAGKVIWHCIEKGDWSEERLGDYNKLWWDKRGNALAKSEKVRETIEKMSDEQLNMLAASITKDDLMKIVDGNVAILTKTLLKFGVKNLQKKIFG
;
A
#
# COMPACT_ATOMS: atom_id res chain seq x y z
N MET A 1 5.46 0.05 18.84
CA MET A 1 5.25 0.55 20.23
C MET A 1 6.41 1.42 20.72
N VAL A 2 7.66 1.14 20.32
CA VAL A 2 8.85 1.93 20.70
C VAL A 2 8.78 3.39 20.28
N GLY A 3 8.54 3.70 18.99
CA GLY A 3 8.48 5.09 18.53
C GLY A 3 7.46 5.95 19.27
N ARG A 4 6.28 5.38 19.56
CA ARG A 4 5.24 6.06 20.36
C ARG A 4 5.72 6.37 21.79
N LYS A 5 6.37 5.40 22.46
CA LYS A 5 6.95 5.60 23.80
C LYS A 5 8.08 6.63 23.80
N ALA A 6 8.81 6.73 22.70
CA ALA A 6 9.89 7.69 22.52
C ALA A 6 9.40 9.10 22.13
N GLY A 7 8.09 9.29 21.90
CA GLY A 7 7.50 10.61 21.64
C GLY A 7 7.33 10.97 20.17
N PHE A 8 7.50 10.03 19.23
CA PHE A 8 7.15 10.30 17.82
C PHE A 8 5.64 10.55 17.66
N PRO A 9 5.25 11.45 16.73
CA PRO A 9 3.85 11.80 16.53
C PRO A 9 3.01 10.59 16.07
N LEU A 10 1.77 10.54 16.54
CA LEU A 10 0.80 9.54 16.12
C LEU A 10 0.11 9.97 14.84
N ILE A 11 -0.11 9.01 13.93
CA ILE A 11 -1.11 9.17 12.89
C ILE A 11 -2.43 8.63 13.40
N ASN A 12 -3.36 9.56 13.64
CA ASN A 12 -4.73 9.27 14.06
C ASN A 12 -5.73 9.46 12.91
N ASN A 13 -5.26 9.43 11.66
CA ASN A 13 -6.12 9.62 10.49
C ASN A 13 -6.41 8.26 9.83
N PRO A 14 -7.63 7.70 9.99
CA PRO A 14 -8.00 6.41 9.39
C PRO A 14 -8.07 6.43 7.86
N VAL A 15 -7.99 7.61 7.23
CA VAL A 15 -7.92 7.76 5.76
C VAL A 15 -6.52 7.40 5.22
N LEU A 16 -5.49 7.45 6.08
CA LEU A 16 -4.09 7.13 5.76
C LEU A 16 -3.71 5.69 6.15
N MET A 17 -4.67 4.91 6.62
CA MET A 17 -4.48 3.56 7.10
C MET A 17 -5.53 2.65 6.48
N ASP A 18 -5.10 1.55 5.89
CA ASP A 18 -6.02 0.52 5.41
C ASP A 18 -6.18 -0.58 6.46
N SER A 19 -7.38 -1.14 6.51
CA SER A 19 -7.72 -2.35 7.24
C SER A 19 -7.53 -3.55 6.32
N GLY A 20 -6.52 -4.37 6.62
CA GLY A 20 -6.18 -5.59 5.90
C GLY A 20 -6.76 -6.83 6.59
N PHE A 21 -7.32 -7.74 5.81
CA PHE A 21 -7.77 -9.05 6.28
C PHE A 21 -7.50 -10.13 5.22
N GLN A 22 -7.02 -11.30 5.62
CA GLN A 22 -6.61 -12.36 4.72
C GLN A 22 -6.92 -13.74 5.29
N TYR A 23 -7.32 -14.65 4.41
CA TYR A 23 -7.29 -16.08 4.64
C TYR A 23 -6.17 -16.72 3.81
N GLU A 24 -5.37 -17.60 4.40
CA GLU A 24 -4.71 -18.64 3.61
C GLU A 24 -5.75 -19.73 3.36
N MET A 25 -6.07 -20.00 2.08
CA MET A 25 -7.09 -20.97 1.69
C MET A 25 -6.47 -22.10 0.88
N ALA A 26 -6.92 -23.33 1.12
CA ALA A 26 -6.55 -24.52 0.34
C ALA A 26 -7.79 -25.25 -0.20
N GLY A 27 -7.60 -26.06 -1.24
CA GLY A 27 -8.71 -26.74 -1.92
C GLY A 27 -9.56 -25.78 -2.76
N ILE A 28 -8.98 -24.66 -3.18
CA ILE A 28 -9.61 -23.67 -4.06
C ILE A 28 -9.14 -23.85 -5.51
N GLU A 29 -9.91 -23.33 -6.46
CA GLU A 29 -9.54 -23.30 -7.87
C GLU A 29 -8.93 -21.95 -8.25
N LEU A 30 -7.70 -21.97 -8.76
CA LEU A 30 -6.98 -20.79 -9.20
C LEU A 30 -7.17 -20.59 -10.71
N LYS A 31 -7.30 -19.33 -11.13
CA LYS A 31 -7.42 -19.00 -12.56
C LYS A 31 -6.11 -19.27 -13.30
N ASP A 32 -4.99 -18.95 -12.64
CA ASP A 32 -3.62 -19.23 -13.08
C ASP A 32 -2.71 -19.26 -11.83
N PRO A 33 -2.09 -20.40 -11.48
CA PRO A 33 -1.25 -20.52 -10.28
C PRO A 33 0.06 -19.73 -10.36
N HIS A 34 0.39 -19.14 -11.52
CA HIS A 34 1.59 -18.33 -11.72
C HIS A 34 1.31 -16.83 -11.79
N LYS A 35 0.06 -16.39 -11.56
CA LYS A 35 -0.32 -14.98 -11.60
C LYS A 35 -0.99 -14.54 -10.31
N LEU A 36 -0.67 -13.31 -9.91
CA LEU A 36 -1.40 -12.62 -8.86
C LEU A 36 -2.70 -12.05 -9.46
N GLU A 37 -3.81 -12.24 -8.77
CA GLU A 37 -5.08 -11.61 -9.14
C GLU A 37 -5.34 -10.42 -8.23
N PHE A 38 -5.80 -9.32 -8.83
CA PHE A 38 -6.22 -8.11 -8.13
C PHE A 38 -7.63 -7.75 -8.58
N TYR A 39 -8.51 -7.45 -7.63
CA TYR A 39 -9.87 -7.00 -7.90
C TYR A 39 -10.07 -5.62 -7.31
N LEU A 40 -10.37 -4.66 -8.18
CA LEU A 40 -10.62 -3.28 -7.82
C LEU A 40 -12.11 -2.97 -8.01
N GLY A 41 -12.64 -2.10 -7.16
CA GLY A 41 -14.01 -1.60 -7.29
C GLY A 41 -14.54 -1.14 -5.95
N THR A 42 -15.20 0.02 -5.96
CA THR A 42 -15.76 0.66 -4.77
C THR A 42 -16.80 -0.20 -4.05
N LYS A 43 -17.49 -1.09 -4.78
CA LYS A 43 -18.49 -2.02 -4.23
C LYS A 43 -17.90 -3.28 -3.61
N VAL A 44 -16.67 -3.67 -3.97
CA VAL A 44 -16.05 -4.93 -3.55
C VAL A 44 -14.88 -4.72 -2.58
N ALA A 45 -14.11 -3.66 -2.79
CA ALA A 45 -13.00 -3.27 -1.94
C ALA A 45 -12.88 -1.73 -1.93
N PRO A 46 -13.71 -1.03 -1.13
CA PRO A 46 -13.70 0.43 -1.06
C PRO A 46 -12.30 0.99 -0.84
N ARG A 47 -11.83 1.79 -1.81
CA ARG A 47 -10.50 2.46 -1.87
C ARG A 47 -9.26 1.56 -1.87
N GLY A 48 -9.42 0.25 -1.77
CA GLY A 48 -8.31 -0.69 -1.86
C GLY A 48 -8.57 -1.73 -2.94
N TYR A 49 -8.24 -2.97 -2.64
CA TYR A 49 -8.40 -4.08 -3.57
C TYR A 49 -8.47 -5.41 -2.81
N LEU A 50 -9.08 -6.41 -3.45
CA LEU A 50 -8.89 -7.81 -3.07
C LEU A 50 -7.72 -8.40 -3.85
N TRP A 51 -7.03 -9.36 -3.23
CA TRP A 51 -5.98 -10.12 -3.87
C TRP A 51 -6.21 -11.63 -3.76
N VAL A 52 -5.66 -12.34 -4.75
CA VAL A 52 -5.43 -13.78 -4.71
C VAL A 52 -3.97 -14.00 -5.07
N PHE A 53 -3.16 -14.41 -4.09
CA PHE A 53 -1.73 -14.69 -4.27
C PHE A 53 -1.51 -16.20 -4.18
N PRO A 54 -1.32 -16.90 -5.31
CA PRO A 54 -1.08 -18.34 -5.34
C PRO A 54 0.12 -18.76 -4.49
N LYS A 55 -0.02 -19.89 -3.81
CA LYS A 55 1.02 -20.60 -3.02
C LYS A 55 1.12 -22.07 -3.44
N GLY A 56 0.85 -22.34 -4.73
CA GLY A 56 0.75 -23.67 -5.32
C GLY A 56 -0.48 -23.78 -6.24
N GLU A 57 -0.82 -25.01 -6.64
CA GLU A 57 -1.90 -25.27 -7.62
C GLU A 57 -3.32 -25.01 -7.08
N ASN A 58 -3.55 -25.27 -5.79
CA ASN A 58 -4.89 -25.20 -5.17
C ASN A 58 -4.89 -24.44 -3.84
N LYS A 59 -3.90 -23.58 -3.63
CA LYS A 59 -3.69 -22.83 -2.39
C LYS A 59 -3.35 -21.38 -2.71
N ALA A 60 -3.94 -20.43 -1.98
CA ALA A 60 -3.58 -19.02 -2.10
C ALA A 60 -3.84 -18.26 -0.81
N ASN A 61 -3.15 -17.14 -0.68
CA ASN A 61 -3.58 -16.06 0.20
C ASN A 61 -4.69 -15.29 -0.52
N VAL A 62 -5.91 -15.32 0.02
CA VAL A 62 -7.07 -14.57 -0.46
C VAL A 62 -7.37 -13.49 0.57
N GLY A 63 -7.22 -12.22 0.20
CA GLY A 63 -7.35 -11.15 1.16
C GLY A 63 -7.82 -9.84 0.55
N ILE A 64 -7.99 -8.86 1.41
CA ILE A 64 -8.51 -7.53 1.09
C ILE A 64 -7.84 -6.47 1.93
N GLY A 65 -7.61 -5.31 1.33
CA GLY A 65 -7.29 -4.05 2.01
C GLY A 65 -8.37 -3.04 1.67
N ILE A 66 -8.92 -2.35 2.66
CA ILE A 66 -9.90 -1.28 2.48
C ILE A 66 -9.57 -0.10 3.38
N ILE A 67 -10.10 1.07 3.04
CA ILE A 67 -10.02 2.27 3.89
C ILE A 67 -10.38 1.98 5.36
N GLY A 68 -9.58 2.51 6.30
CA GLY A 68 -9.72 2.26 7.73
C GLY A 68 -11.02 2.73 8.39
N ASN A 69 -11.77 3.64 7.77
CA ASN A 69 -13.12 4.06 8.21
C ASN A 69 -14.24 3.63 7.24
N SER A 70 -14.05 2.51 6.54
CA SER A 70 -15.14 1.86 5.80
C SER A 70 -16.33 1.58 6.73
N PRO A 71 -17.58 1.72 6.24
CA PRO A 71 -18.77 1.42 7.05
C PRO A 71 -18.88 -0.06 7.42
N GLU A 72 -18.28 -0.94 6.60
CA GLU A 72 -18.25 -2.38 6.82
C GLU A 72 -16.82 -2.89 6.98
N THR A 73 -16.65 -4.00 7.69
CA THR A 73 -15.33 -4.57 8.00
C THR A 73 -14.68 -5.21 6.76
N ALA A 74 -13.34 -5.19 6.71
CA ALA A 74 -12.55 -5.90 5.70
C ALA A 74 -12.95 -7.39 5.61
N LYS A 75 -13.13 -8.05 6.77
CA LYS A 75 -13.59 -9.44 6.83
C LYS A 75 -14.94 -9.64 6.14
N LYS A 76 -15.92 -8.77 6.39
CA LYS A 76 -17.25 -8.90 5.77
C LYS A 76 -17.16 -8.82 4.24
N TYR A 77 -16.43 -7.85 3.70
CA TYR A 77 -16.24 -7.74 2.24
C TYR A 77 -15.53 -8.98 1.67
N LEU A 78 -14.54 -9.52 2.38
CA LEU A 78 -13.84 -10.74 1.96
C LEU A 78 -14.75 -11.97 1.97
N ASP A 79 -15.54 -12.15 3.04
CA ASP A 79 -16.50 -13.25 3.14
C ASP A 79 -17.58 -13.16 2.04
N ASP A 80 -18.11 -11.95 1.80
CA ASP A 80 -19.07 -11.69 0.72
C ASP A 80 -18.45 -11.94 -0.67
N PHE A 81 -17.16 -11.68 -0.85
CA PHE A 81 -16.44 -12.00 -2.08
C PHE A 81 -16.27 -13.51 -2.26
N ILE A 82 -15.82 -14.22 -1.23
CA ILE A 82 -15.60 -15.67 -1.27
C ILE A 82 -16.89 -16.43 -1.55
N THR A 83 -17.97 -16.07 -0.87
CA THR A 83 -19.29 -16.72 -1.04
C THR A 83 -19.89 -16.54 -2.43
N LYS A 84 -19.59 -15.43 -3.12
CA LYS A 84 -20.05 -15.16 -4.50
C LYS A 84 -19.21 -15.85 -5.58
N HIS A 85 -18.10 -16.49 -5.21
CA HIS A 85 -17.19 -17.14 -6.16
C HIS A 85 -17.03 -18.63 -5.85
N ASP A 86 -17.66 -19.47 -6.66
CA ASP A 86 -17.68 -20.95 -6.49
C ASP A 86 -16.29 -21.58 -6.33
N ARG A 87 -15.28 -20.98 -6.96
CA ARG A 87 -13.87 -21.40 -6.88
C ARG A 87 -13.24 -21.27 -5.50
N PHE A 88 -13.77 -20.39 -4.64
CA PHE A 88 -13.28 -20.17 -3.28
C PHE A 88 -14.21 -20.78 -2.24
N SER A 89 -15.53 -20.81 -2.49
CA SER A 89 -16.53 -21.27 -1.53
C SER A 89 -16.42 -22.74 -1.13
N ARG A 90 -15.74 -23.56 -1.93
CA ARG A 90 -15.47 -24.98 -1.63
C ARG A 90 -14.15 -25.22 -0.89
N GLY A 91 -13.33 -24.18 -0.73
CA GLY A 91 -12.03 -24.26 -0.07
C GLY A 91 -12.13 -24.27 1.45
N SER A 92 -11.02 -24.58 2.10
CA SER A 92 -10.85 -24.53 3.55
C SER A 92 -9.89 -23.41 3.95
N VAL A 93 -10.22 -22.69 5.02
CA VAL A 93 -9.33 -21.70 5.64
C VAL A 93 -8.29 -22.40 6.50
N LEU A 94 -7.02 -22.15 6.25
CA LEU A 94 -5.87 -22.68 6.99
C LEU A 94 -5.34 -21.68 8.02
N GLU A 95 -5.31 -20.40 7.66
CA GLU A 95 -4.78 -19.32 8.50
C GLU A 95 -5.60 -18.06 8.31
N VAL A 96 -5.66 -17.23 9.35
CA VAL A 96 -6.29 -15.90 9.33
C VAL A 96 -5.26 -14.86 9.72
N ASN A 97 -5.08 -13.85 8.89
CA ASN A 97 -4.24 -12.69 9.21
C ASN A 97 -5.07 -11.41 9.11
N ALA A 98 -4.84 -10.47 10.03
CA ALA A 98 -5.44 -9.15 9.99
C ALA A 98 -4.43 -8.12 10.46
N GLY A 99 -4.46 -6.92 9.89
CA GLY A 99 -3.49 -5.88 10.22
C GLY A 99 -3.87 -4.52 9.65
N ALA A 100 -3.30 -3.47 10.24
CA ALA A 100 -3.40 -2.13 9.73
C ALA A 100 -2.22 -1.84 8.78
N ILE A 101 -2.48 -1.21 7.64
CA ILE A 101 -1.49 -0.96 6.59
C ILE A 101 -1.33 0.55 6.41
N PRO A 102 -0.20 1.18 6.81
CA PRO A 102 -0.02 2.62 6.75
C PRO A 102 0.29 3.11 5.32
N VAL A 103 -0.75 3.21 4.48
CA VAL A 103 -0.67 3.60 3.06
C VAL A 103 -0.56 5.12 2.82
N GLY A 104 -0.18 5.88 3.84
CA GLY A 104 0.00 7.32 3.73
C GLY A 104 0.58 7.94 5.00
N GLY A 105 0.76 9.25 4.97
CA GLY A 105 1.31 9.98 6.11
C GLY A 105 2.78 9.64 6.38
N LEU A 106 3.59 9.65 5.32
CA LEU A 106 5.02 9.44 5.39
C LEU A 106 5.66 10.34 6.46
N MET A 107 6.45 9.75 7.35
CA MET A 107 7.07 10.51 8.44
C MET A 107 8.15 11.47 7.91
N LYS A 108 8.03 12.76 8.22
CA LYS A 108 9.03 13.78 7.84
C LYS A 108 10.33 13.63 8.63
N ASN A 109 10.24 13.22 9.90
CA ASN A 109 11.39 12.91 10.74
C ASN A 109 11.22 11.50 11.31
N MET A 110 12.21 10.65 11.10
CA MET A 110 12.21 9.23 11.50
C MET A 110 13.30 8.92 12.53
N VAL A 111 13.99 9.94 13.05
CA VAL A 111 15.15 9.79 13.93
C VAL A 111 15.03 10.69 15.16
N MET A 112 15.73 10.30 16.21
CA MET A 112 16.01 11.10 17.40
C MET A 112 17.34 10.60 18.00
N ASN A 113 17.83 11.25 19.06
CA ASN A 113 19.04 10.80 19.76
C ASN A 113 18.99 9.30 20.09
N GLY A 114 19.89 8.52 19.49
CA GLY A 114 20.01 7.08 19.70
C GLY A 114 18.90 6.20 19.14
N LEU A 115 17.98 6.72 18.31
CA LEU A 115 16.85 5.92 17.77
C LEU A 115 16.55 6.27 16.31
N ILE A 116 16.35 5.21 15.51
CA ILE A 116 15.86 5.28 14.12
C ILE A 116 14.59 4.41 14.01
N LEU A 117 13.57 4.92 13.32
CA LEU A 117 12.41 4.15 12.89
C LEU A 117 12.57 3.68 11.44
N VAL A 118 12.15 2.44 11.16
CA VAL A 118 12.18 1.81 9.83
C VAL A 118 10.90 1.03 9.57
N GLY A 119 10.61 0.76 8.30
CA GLY A 119 9.46 -0.02 7.84
C GLY A 119 8.12 0.60 8.24
N ASP A 120 7.15 -0.25 8.59
CA ASP A 120 5.80 0.19 8.99
C ASP A 120 5.81 1.13 10.19
N ALA A 121 6.78 0.99 11.11
CA ALA A 121 6.93 1.88 12.26
C ALA A 121 7.30 3.32 11.85
N ALA A 122 7.84 3.51 10.66
CA ALA A 122 8.16 4.80 10.05
C ALA A 122 7.19 5.19 8.91
N HIS A 123 6.10 4.43 8.73
CA HIS A 123 5.12 4.59 7.64
C HIS A 123 5.75 4.54 6.25
N GLN A 124 6.65 3.58 6.03
CA GLN A 124 7.38 3.46 4.77
C GLN A 124 6.73 2.48 3.79
N VAL A 125 5.47 2.10 4.02
CA VAL A 125 4.72 1.26 3.08
C VAL A 125 4.49 2.02 1.77
N TYR A 126 4.61 1.32 0.65
CA TYR A 126 4.40 1.92 -0.66
C TYR A 126 2.90 2.22 -0.88
N PRO A 127 2.47 3.49 -1.01
CA PRO A 127 1.06 3.87 -0.89
C PRO A 127 0.12 3.20 -1.89
N ILE A 128 0.47 3.13 -3.17
CA ILE A 128 -0.48 2.67 -4.21
C ILE A 128 -0.85 1.19 -4.12
N HIS A 129 0.06 0.35 -3.64
CA HIS A 129 -0.14 -1.11 -3.61
C HIS A 129 0.00 -1.69 -2.20
N GLY A 130 0.24 -0.90 -1.15
CA GLY A 130 0.30 -1.37 0.23
C GLY A 130 1.47 -2.31 0.55
N GLY A 131 2.50 -2.37 -0.31
CA GLY A 131 3.64 -3.26 -0.11
C GLY A 131 4.69 -2.64 0.82
N GLY A 132 4.98 -3.30 1.94
CA GLY A 132 5.93 -2.82 2.95
C GLY A 132 7.25 -3.60 3.05
N ILE A 133 7.27 -4.88 2.66
CA ILE A 133 8.45 -5.76 2.89
C ILE A 133 9.71 -5.20 2.22
N GLY A 134 9.64 -4.85 0.93
CA GLY A 134 10.78 -4.30 0.20
C GLY A 134 11.26 -2.96 0.74
N GLU A 135 10.32 -2.10 1.15
CA GLU A 135 10.65 -0.80 1.76
C GLU A 135 11.29 -0.96 3.13
N ALA A 136 10.78 -1.88 3.96
CA ALA A 136 11.34 -2.17 5.27
C ALA A 136 12.77 -2.74 5.17
N ILE A 137 13.03 -3.66 4.23
CA ILE A 137 14.38 -4.19 3.98
C ILE A 137 15.31 -3.06 3.51
N THR A 138 14.85 -2.24 2.57
CA THR A 138 15.64 -1.12 2.03
C THR A 138 15.98 -0.11 3.12
N ALA A 139 15.00 0.28 3.93
CA ALA A 139 15.18 1.20 5.04
C ALA A 139 16.09 0.63 6.14
N GLY A 140 15.93 -0.65 6.49
CA GLY A 140 16.81 -1.33 7.44
C GLY A 140 18.27 -1.36 6.97
N ASN A 141 18.50 -1.60 5.67
CA ASN A 141 19.85 -1.55 5.10
C ASN A 141 20.46 -0.14 5.18
N MET A 142 19.69 0.89 4.85
CA MET A 142 20.12 2.29 4.94
C MET A 142 20.43 2.68 6.39
N ALA A 143 19.53 2.34 7.32
CA ALA A 143 19.70 2.62 8.74
C ALA A 143 20.96 1.94 9.29
N GLY A 144 21.19 0.66 8.96
CA GLY A 144 22.38 -0.07 9.40
C GLY A 144 23.70 0.59 8.97
N LYS A 145 23.77 1.11 7.74
CA LYS A 145 24.94 1.85 7.24
C LYS A 145 25.18 3.16 7.99
N VAL A 146 24.12 3.92 8.25
CA VAL A 146 24.22 5.19 9.00
C VAL A 146 24.63 4.92 10.44
N ILE A 147 24.03 3.91 11.09
CA ILE A 147 24.35 3.49 12.45
C ILE A 147 25.83 3.06 12.55
N TRP A 148 26.34 2.30 11.58
CA TRP A 148 27.75 1.92 11.53
C TRP A 148 28.68 3.14 11.61
N HIS A 149 28.44 4.15 10.77
CA HIS A 149 29.25 5.39 10.79
C HIS A 149 29.10 6.18 12.08
N CYS A 150 27.90 6.22 12.68
CA CYS A 150 27.68 6.85 13.98
C CYS A 150 28.49 6.17 15.09
N ILE A 151 28.56 4.83 15.07
CA ILE A 151 29.35 4.04 16.02
C ILE A 151 30.85 4.33 15.86
N GLU A 152 31.37 4.34 14.62
CA GLU A 152 32.78 4.65 14.35
C GLU A 152 33.20 6.04 14.86
N LYS A 153 32.26 6.99 14.88
CA LYS A 153 32.49 8.37 15.34
C LYS A 153 32.13 8.59 16.80
N GLY A 154 31.48 7.62 17.47
CA GLY A 154 30.98 7.78 18.82
C GLY A 154 29.89 8.86 18.96
N ASP A 155 29.10 9.08 17.90
CA ASP A 155 28.10 10.15 17.83
C ASP A 155 26.77 9.61 17.27
N TRP A 156 25.82 9.37 18.16
CA TRP A 156 24.45 8.91 17.87
C TRP A 156 23.42 10.02 18.15
N SER A 157 23.83 11.27 17.99
CA SER A 157 22.92 12.41 18.04
C SER A 157 21.89 12.35 16.90
N GLU A 158 20.75 13.01 17.11
CA GLU A 158 19.71 13.19 16.10
C GLU A 158 20.27 13.83 14.82
N GLU A 159 21.24 14.75 14.97
CA GLU A 159 21.91 15.38 13.83
C GLU A 159 22.60 14.35 12.94
N ARG A 160 23.42 13.44 13.52
CA ARG A 160 24.10 12.39 12.74
C ARG A 160 23.15 11.35 12.20
N LEU A 161 22.20 10.90 13.02
CA LEU A 161 21.19 9.95 12.56
C LEU A 161 20.29 10.57 11.48
N GLY A 162 20.21 11.90 11.42
CA GLY A 162 19.53 12.67 10.37
C GLY A 162 20.00 12.35 8.95
N ASP A 163 21.23 11.83 8.78
CA ASP A 163 21.72 11.34 7.50
C ASP A 163 20.85 10.21 6.94
N TYR A 164 20.30 9.35 7.80
CA TYR A 164 19.32 8.33 7.39
C TYR A 164 18.04 8.97 6.87
N ASN A 165 17.51 9.97 7.57
CA ASN A 165 16.28 10.64 7.19
C ASN A 165 16.43 11.30 5.80
N LYS A 166 17.55 11.99 5.57
CA LYS A 166 17.89 12.59 4.28
C LYS A 166 18.04 11.54 3.18
N LEU A 167 18.81 10.49 3.44
CA LEU A 167 19.07 9.40 2.49
C LEU A 167 17.77 8.71 2.07
N TRP A 168 16.91 8.38 3.03
CA TRP A 168 15.66 7.70 2.74
C TRP A 168 14.70 8.58 1.92
N TRP A 169 14.57 9.88 2.26
CA TRP A 169 13.74 10.80 1.48
C TRP A 169 14.26 11.01 0.05
N ASP A 170 15.58 11.11 -0.14
CA ASP A 170 16.21 11.17 -1.46
C ASP A 170 15.91 9.93 -2.31
N LYS A 171 16.10 8.73 -1.73
CA LYS A 171 16.03 7.48 -2.48
C LYS A 171 14.62 6.93 -2.66
N ARG A 172 13.76 7.06 -1.65
CA ARG A 172 12.44 6.42 -1.58
C ARG A 172 11.32 7.42 -1.31
N GLY A 173 11.43 8.21 -0.24
CA GLY A 173 10.31 9.03 0.27
C GLY A 173 9.68 9.94 -0.77
N ASN A 174 10.48 10.60 -1.61
CA ASN A 174 9.96 11.45 -2.69
C ASN A 174 9.13 10.69 -3.74
N ALA A 175 9.48 9.44 -4.04
CA ALA A 175 8.72 8.59 -4.96
C ALA A 175 7.42 8.12 -4.30
N LEU A 176 7.48 7.64 -3.06
CA LEU A 176 6.30 7.23 -2.30
C LEU A 176 5.29 8.38 -2.14
N ALA A 177 5.75 9.60 -1.88
CA ALA A 177 4.90 10.79 -1.77
C ALA A 177 4.18 11.13 -3.09
N LYS A 178 4.80 10.87 -4.24
CA LYS A 178 4.14 11.01 -5.55
C LYS A 178 3.12 9.90 -5.77
N SER A 179 3.47 8.67 -5.38
CA SER A 179 2.58 7.51 -5.45
C SER A 179 1.34 7.68 -4.56
N GLU A 180 1.48 8.29 -3.38
CA GLU A 180 0.36 8.65 -2.50
C GLU A 180 -0.65 9.54 -3.22
N LYS A 181 -0.18 10.58 -3.94
CA LYS A 181 -1.06 11.46 -4.74
C LYS A 181 -1.76 10.72 -5.89
N VAL A 182 -1.08 9.77 -6.51
CA VAL A 182 -1.70 8.90 -7.54
C VAL A 182 -2.81 8.08 -6.91
N ARG A 183 -2.54 7.41 -5.78
CA ARG A 183 -3.55 6.62 -5.05
C ARG A 183 -4.75 7.48 -4.70
N GLU A 184 -4.55 8.64 -4.07
CA GLU A 184 -5.63 9.59 -3.71
C GLU A 184 -6.47 10.02 -4.92
N THR A 185 -5.88 10.02 -6.12
CA THR A 185 -6.61 10.32 -7.37
C THR A 185 -7.44 9.12 -7.83
N ILE A 186 -6.87 7.91 -7.79
CA ILE A 186 -7.56 6.66 -8.16
C ILE A 186 -8.73 6.39 -7.21
N GLU A 187 -8.56 6.67 -5.92
CA GLU A 187 -9.59 6.50 -4.89
C GLU A 187 -10.85 7.34 -5.10
N LYS A 188 -10.75 8.42 -5.88
CA LYS A 188 -11.88 9.30 -6.23
C LYS A 188 -12.64 8.82 -7.48
N MET A 189 -12.19 7.74 -8.13
CA MET A 189 -12.80 7.24 -9.36
C MET A 189 -14.03 6.37 -9.08
N SER A 190 -15.02 6.43 -9.96
CA SER A 190 -16.14 5.49 -9.98
C SER A 190 -15.71 4.15 -10.59
N ASP A 191 -16.52 3.10 -10.36
CA ASP A 191 -16.27 1.77 -10.96
C ASP A 191 -16.24 1.83 -12.49
N GLU A 192 -17.07 2.68 -13.12
CA GLU A 192 -17.04 2.90 -14.57
C GLU A 192 -15.69 3.47 -15.02
N GLN A 193 -15.15 4.44 -14.28
CA GLN A 193 -13.85 5.05 -14.60
C GLN A 193 -12.69 4.07 -14.39
N LEU A 194 -12.75 3.26 -13.34
CA LEU A 194 -11.77 2.18 -13.10
C LEU A 194 -11.80 1.14 -14.23
N ASN A 195 -13.00 0.75 -14.70
CA ASN A 195 -13.15 -0.16 -15.83
C ASN A 195 -12.58 0.43 -17.13
N MET A 196 -12.83 1.72 -17.40
CA MET A 196 -12.24 2.40 -18.57
C MET A 196 -10.73 2.48 -18.48
N LEU A 197 -10.18 2.76 -17.28
CA LEU A 197 -8.74 2.76 -17.05
C LEU A 197 -8.15 1.37 -17.31
N ALA A 198 -8.74 0.32 -16.74
CA ALA A 198 -8.28 -1.06 -16.93
C ALA A 198 -8.31 -1.50 -18.40
N ALA A 199 -9.32 -1.08 -19.17
CA ALA A 199 -9.44 -1.41 -20.58
C ALA A 199 -8.44 -0.69 -21.50
N SER A 200 -7.78 0.37 -21.01
CA SER A 200 -6.98 1.28 -21.83
C SER A 200 -5.52 1.39 -21.42
N ILE A 201 -5.18 0.97 -20.21
CA ILE A 201 -3.84 1.06 -19.66
C ILE A 201 -2.94 -0.03 -20.26
N THR A 202 -1.77 0.37 -20.74
CA THR A 202 -0.73 -0.60 -21.11
C THR A 202 0.06 -1.02 -19.87
N LYS A 203 0.84 -2.12 -19.98
CA LYS A 203 1.77 -2.51 -18.91
C LYS A 203 2.74 -1.36 -18.54
N ASP A 204 3.26 -0.65 -19.54
CA ASP A 204 4.19 0.45 -19.30
C ASP A 204 3.51 1.65 -18.63
N ASP A 205 2.27 1.95 -19.00
CA ASP A 205 1.48 2.99 -18.34
C ASP A 205 1.19 2.61 -16.88
N LEU A 206 0.85 1.35 -16.62
CA LEU A 206 0.63 0.84 -15.27
C LEU A 206 1.88 1.02 -14.40
N MET A 207 3.05 0.63 -14.91
CA MET A 207 4.31 0.81 -14.18
C MET A 207 4.58 2.28 -13.87
N LYS A 208 4.40 3.18 -14.84
CA LYS A 208 4.61 4.62 -14.63
C LYS A 208 3.61 5.21 -13.63
N ILE A 209 2.36 4.74 -13.63
CA ILE A 209 1.34 5.17 -12.66
C ILE A 209 1.74 4.73 -11.26
N VAL A 210 2.16 3.47 -11.09
CA VAL A 210 2.66 2.93 -9.81
C VAL A 210 3.82 3.77 -9.28
N ASP A 211 4.75 4.15 -10.16
CA ASP A 211 5.91 5.01 -9.85
C ASP A 211 5.55 6.49 -9.54
N GLY A 212 4.27 6.85 -9.55
CA GLY A 212 3.79 8.18 -9.14
C GLY A 212 3.50 9.15 -10.29
N ASN A 213 3.36 8.68 -11.54
CA ASN A 213 3.05 9.55 -12.68
C ASN A 213 1.55 9.87 -12.80
N VAL A 214 1.11 10.92 -12.12
CA VAL A 214 -0.28 11.44 -12.15
C VAL A 214 -0.68 11.95 -13.55
N ALA A 215 0.27 12.40 -14.37
CA ALA A 215 -0.03 12.98 -15.69
C ALA A 215 -0.55 11.91 -16.68
N ILE A 216 -0.01 10.69 -16.62
CA ILE A 216 -0.49 9.57 -17.44
C ILE A 216 -1.91 9.19 -17.03
N LEU A 217 -2.17 9.07 -15.72
CA LEU A 217 -3.50 8.82 -15.19
C LEU A 217 -4.51 9.86 -15.72
N THR A 218 -4.16 11.15 -15.61
CA THR A 218 -4.99 12.26 -16.09
C THR A 218 -5.21 12.19 -17.61
N LYS A 219 -4.15 11.96 -18.39
CA LYS A 219 -4.21 11.88 -19.86
C LYS A 219 -5.09 10.71 -20.33
N THR A 220 -4.98 9.56 -19.69
CA THR A 220 -5.80 8.38 -20.00
C THR A 220 -7.27 8.69 -19.76
N LEU A 221 -7.63 9.29 -18.62
CA LEU A 221 -9.02 9.67 -18.33
C LEU A 221 -9.58 10.73 -19.28
N LEU A 222 -8.77 11.71 -19.68
CA LEU A 222 -9.18 12.75 -20.64
C LEU A 222 -9.49 12.17 -22.03
N LYS A 223 -8.74 11.16 -22.49
CA LYS A 223 -8.99 10.48 -23.77
C LYS A 223 -10.38 9.84 -23.85
N PHE A 224 -10.96 9.48 -22.71
CA PHE A 224 -12.28 8.84 -22.61
C PHE A 224 -13.42 9.81 -22.30
N GLY A 225 -13.19 11.12 -22.48
CA GLY A 225 -14.28 12.12 -22.39
C GLY A 225 -14.72 12.45 -20.97
N VAL A 226 -13.97 12.05 -19.94
CA VAL A 226 -14.23 12.45 -18.56
C VAL A 226 -13.79 13.90 -18.33
N LYS A 227 -14.59 14.85 -18.82
CA LYS A 227 -14.27 16.29 -18.85
C LYS A 227 -14.24 16.97 -17.46
N ASN A 228 -14.72 16.31 -16.40
CA ASN A 228 -14.91 16.91 -15.07
C ASN A 228 -13.85 16.57 -14.01
N LEU A 229 -12.76 15.87 -14.35
CA LEU A 229 -11.74 15.45 -13.37
C LEU A 229 -10.78 16.56 -12.94
N GLN A 230 -10.40 17.49 -13.83
CA GLN A 230 -9.45 18.56 -13.49
C GLN A 230 -9.93 19.42 -12.30
N LYS A 231 -11.24 19.68 -12.20
CA LYS A 231 -11.83 20.46 -11.09
C LYS A 231 -11.90 19.73 -9.74
N LYS A 232 -11.87 18.39 -9.72
CA LYS A 232 -11.96 17.55 -8.50
C LYS A 232 -10.60 17.02 -8.01
N ILE A 233 -9.60 16.98 -8.88
CA ILE A 233 -8.24 16.53 -8.57
C ILE A 233 -7.36 17.69 -8.10
N PHE A 234 -7.54 18.89 -8.68
CA PHE A 234 -6.71 20.07 -8.41
C PHE A 234 -7.46 21.22 -7.70
N GLY A 235 -8.67 20.96 -7.22
CA GLY A 235 -9.49 21.89 -6.42
C GLY A 235 -9.43 21.58 -4.95
#